data_AF-A0A0Z8DCI7-F1
#
_entry.id   AF-A0A0Z8DCI7-F1
#
_cell.length_a   1.000
_cell.length_b   1.000
_cell.length_c   1.000
_cell.angle_alpha   90.00
_cell.angle_beta   90.00
_cell.angle_gamma   90.00
#
_symmetry.space_group_name_H-M   'P 1'
#
loop_
_entity.id
_entity.type
_entity.pdbx_description
1 polymer ?
#
loop_
_entity_poly.entity_id
_entity_poly.type
_entity_poly.pdbx_seq_one_letter_code
_entity_poly.pdbx_strand_id
1 'polypeptide(L)'
;MKYWLQDDLPNGYVVHHVNGNKLDNRRINLQLISEKEHGSLHNSGKVLSNEHKERIALANKKRRGIKMKKRVNIPLSELKEFLREGKSVNWIAQHYNCDWSTVKNRVYENPELVEEASND
;
A
#
# COMPACT_ATOMS: atom_id res chain seq x y z
N MET A 1 -23.31 -19.05 7.51
CA MET A 1 -23.68 -19.01 6.07
C MET A 1 -23.62 -20.37 5.39
N LYS A 2 -22.63 -21.24 5.66
CA LYS A 2 -22.62 -22.64 5.19
C LYS A 2 -23.92 -23.41 5.47
N TYR A 3 -24.50 -23.21 6.66
CA TYR A 3 -25.81 -23.76 7.02
C TYR A 3 -26.97 -23.27 6.12
N TRP A 4 -26.92 -22.03 5.63
CA TRP A 4 -27.98 -21.43 4.83
C TRP A 4 -27.85 -21.72 3.34
N LEU A 5 -26.62 -21.86 2.84
CA LEU A 5 -26.31 -22.20 1.46
C LEU A 5 -26.37 -23.71 1.20
N GLN A 6 -26.31 -24.54 2.26
CA GLN A 6 -26.20 -26.00 2.19
C GLN A 6 -25.06 -26.50 1.28
N ASP A 7 -24.09 -25.63 1.02
CA ASP A 7 -22.97 -25.84 0.12
C ASP A 7 -21.77 -25.00 0.61
N ASP A 8 -20.61 -25.27 0.03
CA ASP A 8 -19.41 -24.47 0.27
C ASP A 8 -19.52 -23.10 -0.43
N LEU A 9 -18.77 -22.13 0.12
CA LEU A 9 -18.72 -20.80 -0.48
C LEU A 9 -17.92 -20.89 -1.80
N PRO A 10 -18.41 -20.24 -2.89
CA PRO A 10 -17.63 -20.12 -4.11
C PRO A 10 -16.25 -19.53 -3.84
N ASN A 11 -15.23 -20.04 -4.53
CA ASN A 11 -13.86 -19.58 -4.35
C ASN A 11 -13.73 -18.07 -4.67
N GLY A 12 -13.02 -17.32 -3.82
CA GLY A 12 -12.87 -15.86 -3.95
C GLY A 12 -14.06 -15.03 -3.46
N TYR A 13 -15.06 -15.65 -2.82
CA TYR A 13 -16.19 -14.95 -2.20
C TYR A 13 -16.17 -15.07 -0.68
N VAL A 14 -16.60 -14.00 -0.01
CA VAL A 14 -16.65 -13.89 1.44
C VAL A 14 -17.98 -13.29 1.91
N VAL A 15 -18.34 -13.58 3.16
CA VAL A 15 -19.55 -13.05 3.78
C VAL A 15 -19.26 -11.69 4.40
N HIS A 16 -19.97 -10.67 3.94
CA HIS A 16 -19.93 -9.31 4.43
C HIS A 16 -21.12 -9.01 5.33
N HIS A 17 -20.88 -8.27 6.41
CA HIS A 17 -21.94 -7.74 7.27
C HIS A 17 -22.28 -6.33 6.79
N VAL A 18 -23.44 -6.15 6.16
CA VAL A 18 -23.81 -4.91 5.47
C VAL A 18 -23.85 -3.72 6.43
N ASN A 19 -24.32 -3.93 7.67
CA ASN A 19 -24.34 -2.89 8.70
C ASN A 19 -23.01 -2.72 9.47
N GLY A 20 -21.97 -3.50 9.14
CA GLY A 20 -20.67 -3.50 9.83
C GLY A 20 -20.65 -4.12 11.24
N ASN A 21 -21.81 -4.51 11.80
CA ASN A 21 -21.91 -5.16 13.10
C ASN A 21 -21.72 -6.68 12.96
N LYS A 22 -20.55 -7.16 13.39
CA LYS A 22 -20.17 -8.58 13.35
C LYS A 22 -20.99 -9.50 14.27
N LEU A 23 -21.77 -8.93 15.18
CA LEU A 23 -22.67 -9.70 16.06
C LEU A 23 -24.06 -9.90 15.46
N ASP A 24 -24.43 -9.11 14.43
CA ASP A 24 -25.73 -9.21 13.78
C ASP A 24 -25.71 -10.25 12.65
N ASN A 25 -26.07 -11.48 13.01
CA ASN A 25 -26.04 -12.65 12.12
C ASN A 25 -27.38 -12.92 11.39
N ARG A 26 -28.31 -11.96 11.37
CA ARG A 26 -29.57 -12.10 10.62
C ARG A 26 -29.27 -12.23 9.13
N ARG A 27 -29.99 -13.11 8.42
CA ARG A 27 -29.77 -13.35 6.98
C ARG A 27 -29.80 -12.07 6.14
N ILE A 28 -30.66 -11.12 6.48
CA ILE A 28 -30.78 -9.81 5.82
C ILE A 28 -29.54 -8.92 5.98
N ASN A 29 -28.72 -9.14 7.01
CA ASN A 29 -27.51 -8.36 7.28
C ASN A 29 -26.26 -8.99 6.66
N LEU A 30 -26.37 -10.17 6.06
CA LEU A 30 -25.27 -10.93 5.51
C LEU A 30 -25.36 -10.93 3.98
N GLN A 31 -24.29 -10.52 3.32
CA GLN A 31 -24.18 -10.50 1.86
C GLN A 31 -22.95 -11.30 1.40
N LEU A 32 -23.08 -12.06 0.32
CA LEU A 32 -21.94 -12.70 -0.32
C LEU A 32 -21.34 -11.74 -1.35
N ILE A 33 -20.06 -11.39 -1.21
CA ILE A 33 -19.35 -10.47 -2.11
C ILE A 33 -17.96 -11.02 -2.44
N SER A 34 -17.31 -10.52 -3.48
CA SER A 34 -15.94 -10.92 -3.77
C SER A 34 -14.95 -10.39 -2.73
N GLU A 35 -13.81 -11.07 -2.56
CA GLU A 35 -12.73 -10.62 -1.66
C GLU A 35 -12.23 -9.20 -1.98
N LYS A 36 -12.14 -8.87 -3.27
CA LYS A 36 -11.69 -7.55 -3.74
C LYS A 36 -12.67 -6.46 -3.32
N GLU A 37 -13.97 -6.70 -3.50
CA GLU A 37 -15.03 -5.77 -3.11
C GLU A 37 -15.10 -5.63 -1.59
N HIS A 38 -14.91 -6.72 -0.85
CA HIS A 38 -14.88 -6.69 0.62
C HIS A 38 -13.81 -5.73 1.14
N GLY A 39 -12.59 -5.81 0.60
CA GLY A 39 -11.51 -4.89 0.96
C GLY A 39 -11.82 -3.42 0.61
N SER A 40 -12.43 -3.18 -0.55
CA SER A 40 -12.85 -1.85 -0.97
C SER A 40 -13.91 -1.26 -0.04
N LEU A 41 -14.97 -2.02 0.27
CA LEU A 41 -16.07 -1.58 1.13
C LEU A 41 -15.61 -1.20 2.55
N HIS A 42 -14.64 -1.90 3.13
CA HIS A 42 -14.10 -1.56 4.45
C HIS A 42 -13.27 -0.28 4.48
N ASN A 43 -12.72 0.13 3.33
CA ASN A 43 -11.78 1.24 3.25
C ASN A 43 -12.39 2.48 2.59
N SER A 44 -13.36 2.31 1.69
CA SER A 44 -14.04 3.38 0.99
C SER A 44 -14.80 4.27 1.98
N GLY A 45 -14.58 5.58 1.91
CA GLY A 45 -15.24 6.55 2.77
C GLY A 45 -14.87 6.47 4.27
N LYS A 46 -13.91 5.62 4.65
CA LYS A 46 -13.52 5.45 6.05
C LYS A 46 -12.80 6.70 6.55
N VAL A 47 -13.50 7.50 7.35
CA VAL A 47 -12.89 8.61 8.10
C VAL A 47 -12.32 8.05 9.40
N LEU A 48 -11.01 8.20 9.59
CA LEU A 48 -10.37 7.81 10.83
C LEU A 48 -10.89 8.66 12.00
N SER A 49 -11.16 8.02 13.14
CA SER A 49 -11.53 8.71 14.37
C SER A 49 -10.41 9.66 14.82
N ASN A 50 -10.77 10.69 15.60
CA ASN A 50 -9.77 11.60 16.15
C ASN A 50 -8.74 10.88 17.03
N GLU A 51 -9.19 9.93 17.86
CA GLU A 51 -8.30 9.07 18.66
C GLU A 51 -7.29 8.30 17.79
N HIS A 52 -7.73 7.78 16.63
CA HIS A 52 -6.85 7.08 15.71
C HIS A 52 -5.81 8.03 15.09
N LYS A 53 -6.23 9.25 14.72
CA LYS A 53 -5.34 10.29 14.20
C LYS A 53 -4.30 10.70 15.25
N GLU A 54 -4.71 10.89 16.50
CA GLU A 54 -3.84 11.21 17.63
C GLU A 54 -2.80 10.12 17.87
N ARG A 55 -3.20 8.84 17.81
CA ARG A 55 -2.26 7.72 17.88
C ARG A 55 -1.22 7.75 16.77
N ILE A 56 -1.63 8.03 15.53
CA ILE A 56 -0.71 8.17 14.40
C ILE A 56 0.27 9.33 14.66
N ALA A 57 -0.23 10.49 15.09
CA ALA A 57 0.58 11.65 15.40
C ALA A 57 1.59 11.38 16.52
N LEU A 58 1.16 10.71 17.59
CA LEU A 58 2.03 10.30 18.70
C LEU A 58 3.12 9.32 18.24
N ALA A 59 2.77 8.34 17.41
CA ALA A 59 3.73 7.40 16.85
C ALA A 59 4.78 8.11 15.96
N ASN A 60 4.33 9.07 15.14
CA ASN A 60 5.22 9.90 14.32
C ASN A 60 6.13 10.78 15.19
N LYS A 61 5.61 11.39 16.27
CA LYS A 61 6.41 12.18 17.23
C LYS A 61 7.47 11.31 17.92
N LYS A 62 7.10 10.12 18.38
CA LYS A 62 8.03 9.15 19.00
C LYS A 62 9.16 8.74 18.05
N ARG A 63 8.89 8.69 16.74
CA ARG A 63 9.90 8.37 15.73
C ARG A 63 10.98 9.45 15.58
N ARG A 64 10.72 10.70 15.99
CA ARG A 64 11.69 11.82 15.94
C ARG A 64 12.42 11.96 14.60
N GLY A 65 11.73 11.71 13.49
CA GLY A 65 12.31 11.79 12.15
C GLY A 65 13.21 10.61 11.73
N ILE A 66 13.38 9.58 12.58
CA ILE A 66 14.11 8.36 12.20
C ILE A 66 13.44 7.73 10.98
N LYS A 67 14.18 7.63 9.87
CA LYS A 67 13.67 7.02 8.64
C LYS A 67 13.50 5.51 8.84
N MET A 68 12.42 4.96 8.30
CA MET A 68 12.20 3.52 8.31
C MET A 68 13.25 2.83 7.43
N LYS A 69 13.65 1.61 7.82
CA LYS A 69 14.53 0.78 6.98
C LYS A 69 13.85 0.55 5.63
N LYS A 70 14.58 0.87 4.55
CA LYS A 70 14.14 0.62 3.18
C LYS A 70 14.12 -0.90 2.95
N ARG A 71 13.01 -1.41 2.40
CA ARG A 71 12.82 -2.85 2.17
C ARG A 71 13.56 -3.34 0.94
N VAL A 72 13.56 -2.51 -0.11
CA VAL A 72 14.24 -2.80 -1.37
C VAL A 72 15.62 -2.15 -1.32
N ASN A 73 16.64 -2.96 -1.56
CA ASN A 73 18.00 -2.46 -1.70
C ASN A 73 18.20 -1.98 -3.13
N ILE A 74 18.44 -0.67 -3.29
CA ILE A 74 18.77 -0.04 -4.57
C ILE A 74 20.11 0.68 -4.36
N PRO A 75 21.22 0.12 -4.87
CA PRO A 75 22.53 0.76 -4.81
C PRO A 75 22.51 2.12 -5.51
N LEU A 76 23.11 3.14 -4.90
CA LEU A 76 23.14 4.49 -5.47
C LEU A 76 24.00 4.57 -6.74
N SER A 77 25.06 3.76 -6.82
CA SER A 77 25.93 3.67 -8.00
C SER A 77 25.16 3.16 -9.22
N GLU A 78 24.46 2.03 -9.08
CA GLU A 78 23.64 1.47 -10.16
C GLU A 78 22.49 2.41 -10.54
N LEU A 79 21.84 3.02 -9.54
CA LEU A 79 20.79 4.00 -9.79
C LEU A 79 21.32 5.19 -10.61
N LYS A 80 22.52 5.69 -10.30
CA LYS A 80 23.18 6.76 -11.04
C LYS A 80 23.47 6.35 -12.48
N GLU A 81 24.01 5.14 -12.68
CA GLU A 81 24.32 4.61 -14.01
C GLU A 81 23.05 4.50 -14.87
N PHE A 82 21.98 3.94 -14.32
CA PHE A 82 20.71 3.84 -15.04
C PHE A 82 20.10 5.20 -15.39
N LEU A 83 20.21 6.19 -14.51
CA LEU A 83 19.75 7.55 -14.80
C LEU A 83 20.60 8.19 -15.92
N ARG A 84 21.93 8.02 -15.89
CA ARG A 84 22.83 8.50 -16.95
C ARG A 84 22.56 7.82 -18.29
N GLU A 85 22.23 6.53 -18.30
CA GLU A 85 21.80 5.79 -19.49
C GLU A 85 20.41 6.21 -20.02
N GLY A 86 19.73 7.14 -19.35
CA GLY A 86 18.38 7.59 -19.74
C GLY A 86 17.28 6.58 -19.44
N LYS A 87 17.51 5.61 -18.54
CA LYS A 87 16.45 4.69 -18.12
C LYS A 87 15.38 5.46 -17.34
N SER A 88 14.12 5.21 -17.65
CA SER A 88 13.01 5.82 -16.93
C SER A 88 12.90 5.27 -15.49
N VAL A 89 12.39 6.08 -14.57
CA VAL A 89 12.08 5.67 -13.19
C VAL A 89 11.20 4.41 -13.15
N ASN A 90 10.27 4.27 -14.10
CA ASN A 90 9.42 3.09 -14.22
C ASN A 90 10.20 1.84 -14.63
N TRP A 91 11.13 1.98 -15.57
CA TRP A 91 12.02 0.88 -15.97
C TRP A 91 12.87 0.40 -14.79
N ILE A 92 13.45 1.34 -14.03
CA ILE A 92 14.27 1.02 -12.85
C ILE A 92 13.42 0.34 -11.76
N ALA A 93 12.17 0.79 -11.57
CA ALA A 93 11.26 0.19 -10.61
C ALA A 93 10.97 -1.28 -10.95
N GLN A 94 10.72 -1.57 -12.24
CA GLN A 94 10.55 -2.93 -12.74
C GLN A 94 11.83 -3.76 -12.56
N HIS A 95 13.01 -3.18 -12.85
CA HIS A 95 14.30 -3.85 -12.69
C HIS A 95 14.52 -4.35 -11.25
N TYR A 96 14.19 -3.54 -10.24
CA TYR A 96 14.30 -3.93 -8.82
C TYR A 96 13.03 -4.55 -8.23
N ASN A 97 12.02 -4.87 -9.07
CA ASN A 97 10.73 -5.42 -8.66
C ASN A 97 10.09 -4.62 -7.49
N CYS A 98 10.05 -3.30 -7.64
CA CYS A 98 9.54 -2.39 -6.63
C CYS A 98 8.53 -1.39 -7.22
N ASP A 99 7.81 -0.70 -6.34
CA ASP A 99 6.87 0.33 -6.76
C ASP A 99 7.62 1.58 -7.27
N TRP A 100 7.06 2.22 -8.29
CA TRP A 100 7.61 3.44 -8.90
C TRP A 100 7.95 4.54 -7.88
N SER A 101 7.12 4.71 -6.85
CA SER A 101 7.37 5.69 -5.79
C SER A 101 8.65 5.41 -5.00
N THR A 102 9.07 4.14 -4.91
CA THR A 102 10.31 3.74 -4.23
C THR A 102 11.52 4.35 -4.92
N VAL A 103 11.59 4.22 -6.24
CA VAL A 103 12.68 4.78 -7.06
C VAL A 103 12.61 6.30 -7.06
N LYS A 104 11.42 6.88 -7.28
CA LYS A 104 11.25 8.34 -7.26
C LYS A 104 11.70 8.98 -5.95
N ASN A 105 11.32 8.40 -4.80
CA ASN A 105 11.75 8.89 -3.50
C ASN A 105 13.27 8.77 -3.33
N ARG A 106 13.89 7.73 -3.91
CA ARG A 106 15.34 7.56 -3.89
C ARG A 106 16.05 8.67 -4.65
N VAL A 107 15.56 9.03 -5.83
CA VAL A 107 16.10 10.15 -6.62
C VAL A 107 15.89 11.47 -5.91
N TYR A 108 14.68 11.72 -5.38
CA TYR A 108 14.38 12.96 -4.64
C TYR A 108 15.25 13.14 -3.39
N GLU A 109 15.56 12.06 -2.67
CA GLU A 109 16.43 12.11 -1.50
C GLU A 109 17.92 12.27 -1.83
N ASN A 110 18.33 12.09 -3.08
CA ASN A 110 19.72 12.10 -3.55
C ASN A 110 19.80 12.91 -4.87
N PRO A 111 19.57 14.24 -4.83
CA PRO A 111 19.52 15.08 -6.03
C PRO A 111 20.82 15.09 -6.84
N GLU A 112 21.97 14.84 -6.19
CA GLU A 112 23.29 14.74 -6.82
C GLU A 112 23.36 13.67 -7.93
N LEU A 113 22.46 12.68 -7.90
CA LEU A 113 22.37 11.64 -8.93
C LEU A 113 21.94 12.18 -10.30
N VAL A 114 21.29 13.35 -10.35
CA VAL A 114 20.75 13.96 -11.57
C VAL A 114 21.59 15.16 -12.02
N GLU A 115 22.15 15.93 -11.08
CA GLU A 115 22.96 17.12 -11.38
C GLU A 115 24.25 16.79 -12.13
N GLU A 116 24.90 15.66 -11.83
CA GLU A 116 26.12 15.24 -12.53
C GLU A 116 25.86 14.66 -13.93
N ALA A 117 24.63 14.26 -14.25
CA ALA A 117 24.30 13.73 -15.58
C ALA A 117 24.16 14.81 -16.66
N SER A 118 24.15 16.10 -16.28
CA SER A 118 23.93 17.24 -17.18
C SER A 118 25.20 18.05 -17.47
N ASN A 119 26.37 17.65 -16.93
CA ASN A 119 27.62 18.42 -17.00
C ASN A 119 28.72 17.78 -17.87
N ASP A 120 28.38 16.78 -18.69
CA ASP A 120 29.28 16.16 -19.70
C ASP A 120 28.78 16.40 -21.13
#